data_AF-A0A8T4HRP6-F1
#
_entry.id   AF-A0A8T4HRP6-F1
#
_cell.length_a   1.000
_cell.length_b   1.000
_cell.length_c   1.000
_cell.angle_alpha   90.00
_cell.angle_beta   90.00
_cell.angle_gamma   90.00
#
_symmetry.space_group_name_H-M   'P 1'
#
loop_
_entity.id
_entity.type
_entity.pdbx_description
1 polymer ?
#
loop_
_entity_poly.entity_id
_entity_poly.type
_entity_poly.pdbx_seq_one_letter_code
_entity_poly.pdbx_strand_id
1 'polypeptide(L)'
;MHLPVVEDEEMVRVDSRYPDGSVHINEYKGKLIVDFVNADTGATVRRDLSGSGAEEFRPEGTRKTLGGVGPFGVRLKTTDAYPAGYHVVDGIHVTTWDTAGRRHMPLAVGSEENICETLA
;
A
#
# COMPACT_ATOMS: atom_id res chain seq x y z
N MET A 1 1.56 9.26 12.84
CA MET A 1 1.02 9.71 11.56
C MET A 1 -0.43 9.28 11.44
N HIS A 2 -1.32 10.21 11.09
CA HIS A 2 -2.74 9.98 10.81
C HIS A 2 -2.99 10.23 9.32
N LEU A 3 -3.90 9.48 8.70
CA LEU A 3 -4.21 9.56 7.28
C LEU A 3 -5.70 9.84 7.05
N PRO A 4 -6.19 11.07 7.25
CA PRO A 4 -7.57 11.38 6.93
C PRO A 4 -7.81 11.28 5.42
N VAL A 5 -8.89 10.56 5.07
CA VAL A 5 -9.35 10.43 3.69
C VAL A 5 -10.06 11.71 3.29
N VAL A 6 -9.60 12.30 2.18
CA VAL A 6 -10.18 13.52 1.60
C VAL A 6 -11.23 13.15 0.58
N GLU A 7 -10.94 12.15 -0.24
CA GLU A 7 -11.83 11.66 -1.29
C GLU A 7 -11.57 10.17 -1.51
N ASP A 8 -12.64 9.40 -1.62
CA ASP A 8 -12.61 7.95 -1.82
C ASP A 8 -13.72 7.55 -2.79
N GLU A 9 -13.29 7.21 -3.99
CA GLU A 9 -14.07 6.53 -5.02
C GLU A 9 -13.31 5.25 -5.45
N GLU A 10 -12.54 4.65 -4.53
CA GLU A 10 -11.85 3.39 -4.76
C GLU A 10 -12.88 2.26 -4.88
N MET A 11 -12.75 1.47 -5.94
CA MET A 11 -13.54 0.29 -6.18
C MET A 11 -12.69 -0.94 -5.91
N VAL A 12 -13.29 -1.90 -5.19
CA VAL A 12 -12.69 -3.20 -4.92
C VAL A 12 -13.48 -4.28 -5.63
N ARG A 13 -12.77 -5.14 -6.37
CA ARG A 13 -13.33 -6.33 -7.02
C ARG A 13 -12.68 -7.57 -6.44
N VAL A 14 -13.47 -8.52 -5.96
CA VAL A 14 -12.98 -9.89 -5.70
C VAL A 14 -12.82 -10.57 -7.05
N ASP A 15 -11.59 -10.86 -7.45
CA ASP A 15 -11.29 -11.53 -8.71
C ASP A 15 -11.50 -13.04 -8.59
N SER A 16 -11.01 -13.63 -7.50
CA SER A 16 -11.10 -15.07 -7.26
C SER A 16 -11.19 -15.42 -5.77
N ARG A 17 -11.68 -16.64 -5.50
CA ARG A 17 -11.84 -17.21 -4.15
C ARG A 17 -11.24 -18.61 -4.10
N TYR A 18 -10.80 -19.00 -2.92
CA TYR A 18 -10.46 -20.38 -2.60
C TYR A 18 -11.73 -21.27 -2.52
N PRO A 19 -11.59 -22.60 -2.55
CA PRO A 19 -12.74 -23.52 -2.45
C PRO A 19 -13.60 -23.36 -1.20
N ASP A 20 -13.02 -22.85 -0.11
CA ASP A 20 -13.73 -22.54 1.15
C ASP A 20 -14.48 -21.19 1.11
N GLY A 21 -14.40 -20.46 -0.01
CA GLY A 21 -15.04 -19.16 -0.21
C GLY A 21 -14.21 -17.96 0.26
N SER A 22 -13.07 -18.17 0.93
CA SER A 22 -12.17 -17.08 1.31
C SER A 22 -11.58 -16.38 0.08
N VAL A 23 -11.29 -15.08 0.19
CA VAL A 23 -10.75 -14.29 -0.93
C VAL A 23 -9.36 -14.78 -1.27
N HIS A 24 -9.12 -15.06 -2.56
CA HIS A 24 -7.77 -15.34 -3.07
C HIS A 24 -7.14 -14.08 -3.65
N ILE A 25 -7.87 -13.34 -4.48
CA ILE A 25 -7.38 -12.11 -5.12
C ILE A 25 -8.44 -11.00 -5.00
N ASN A 26 -7.99 -9.82 -4.54
CA ASN A 26 -8.70 -8.56 -4.70
C ASN A 26 -7.99 -7.67 -5.72
N GLU A 27 -8.75 -6.90 -6.46
CA GLU A 27 -8.26 -5.81 -7.30
C GLU A 27 -8.82 -4.47 -6.81
N TYR A 28 -8.01 -3.44 -6.95
CA TYR A 28 -8.27 -2.07 -6.50
C TYR A 28 -8.08 -1.12 -7.68
N LYS A 29 -9.02 -0.19 -7.83
CA LYS A 29 -8.90 0.93 -8.78
C LYS A 29 -9.87 2.02 -8.40
N GLY A 30 -9.48 3.26 -8.56
CA GLY A 30 -10.38 4.40 -8.39
C GLY A 30 -9.66 5.52 -7.66
N LYS A 31 -10.41 6.57 -7.34
CA LYS A 31 -9.83 7.76 -6.75
C LYS A 31 -9.62 7.57 -5.25
N LEU A 32 -8.42 7.87 -4.76
CA LEU A 32 -8.14 7.91 -3.33
C LEU A 32 -7.19 9.06 -3.04
N ILE A 33 -7.70 10.13 -2.42
CA ILE A 33 -6.89 11.27 -2.00
C ILE A 33 -6.84 11.28 -0.49
N VAL A 34 -5.64 11.35 0.07
CA VAL A 34 -5.44 11.37 1.53
C VAL A 34 -4.56 12.54 1.93
N ASP A 35 -4.82 13.05 3.13
CA ASP A 35 -3.86 13.90 3.82
C ASP A 35 -2.97 13.00 4.70
N PHE A 36 -1.68 13.30 4.77
CA PHE A 36 -0.75 12.69 5.70
C PHE A 36 -0.42 13.71 6.78
N VAL A 37 -0.73 13.37 8.03
CA VAL A 37 -0.58 14.27 9.17
C VAL A 37 0.46 13.74 10.13
N ASN A 38 1.54 14.50 10.34
CA ASN A 38 2.47 14.29 11.44
C ASN A 38 1.77 14.71 12.74
N ALA A 39 1.53 13.74 13.63
CA ALA A 39 0.78 13.98 14.86
C ALA A 39 1.57 14.80 15.88
N ASP A 40 2.90 14.82 15.77
CA ASP A 40 3.78 15.49 16.73
C ASP A 40 3.92 16.98 16.38
N THR A 41 3.98 17.31 15.08
CA THR A 41 4.21 18.69 14.60
C THR A 41 2.95 19.36 14.04
N GLY A 42 1.91 18.58 13.69
CA GLY A 42 0.75 19.06 12.93
C GLY A 42 1.04 19.31 11.45
N ALA A 43 2.27 19.08 10.97
CA ALA A 43 2.60 19.19 9.57
C ALA A 43 1.74 18.24 8.73
N THR A 44 1.21 18.75 7.62
CA THR A 44 0.26 18.01 6.78
C THR A 44 0.68 18.09 5.32
N VAL A 45 0.57 16.98 4.60
CA VAL A 45 0.79 16.93 3.15
C VAL A 45 -0.26 16.07 2.46
N ARG A 46 -0.88 16.58 1.39
CA ARG A 46 -1.87 15.86 0.59
C ARG A 46 -1.21 15.02 -0.48
N ARG A 47 -1.68 13.78 -0.68
CA ARG A 47 -1.20 12.90 -1.75
C ARG A 47 -2.33 12.14 -2.41
N ASP A 48 -2.09 11.88 -3.69
CA ASP A 48 -2.88 11.00 -4.52
C ASP A 48 -2.40 9.56 -4.32
N LEU A 49 -3.34 8.64 -4.03
CA LEU A 49 -3.15 7.20 -3.93
C LEU A 49 -4.10 6.44 -4.88
N SER A 50 -4.52 7.09 -5.98
CA SER A 50 -5.52 6.59 -6.95
C SER A 50 -4.96 5.57 -7.95
N GLY A 51 -3.85 4.92 -7.62
CA GLY A 51 -3.27 3.85 -8.42
C GLY A 51 -4.23 2.67 -8.60
N SER A 52 -3.76 1.68 -9.33
CA SER A 52 -4.47 0.41 -9.51
C SER A 52 -3.58 -0.73 -9.08
N GLY A 53 -4.16 -1.76 -8.46
CA GLY A 53 -3.36 -2.86 -7.96
C GLY A 53 -4.18 -4.10 -7.63
N ALA A 54 -3.48 -5.13 -7.23
CA ALA A 54 -4.07 -6.38 -6.77
C ALA A 54 -3.37 -6.86 -5.50
N GLU A 55 -4.16 -7.46 -4.63
CA GLU A 55 -3.71 -8.14 -3.44
C GLU A 55 -3.97 -9.63 -3.59
N GLU A 56 -2.91 -10.44 -3.47
CA GLU A 56 -3.04 -11.89 -3.35
C GLU A 56 -2.99 -12.26 -1.86
N PHE A 57 -3.96 -13.05 -1.42
CA PHE A 57 -4.01 -13.65 -0.10
C PHE A 57 -3.50 -15.08 -0.14
N ARG A 58 -3.12 -15.61 1.02
CA ARG A 58 -2.94 -17.04 1.25
C ARG A 58 -4.27 -17.67 1.72
N PRO A 59 -4.42 -19.01 1.69
CA PRO A 59 -5.65 -19.67 2.16
C PRO A 59 -6.06 -19.33 3.59
N GLU A 60 -5.08 -19.07 4.48
CA GLU A 60 -5.36 -18.65 5.86
C GLU A 60 -5.69 -17.15 5.99
N GLY A 61 -5.80 -16.42 4.88
CA GLY A 61 -6.22 -15.03 4.81
C GLY A 61 -5.10 -14.01 5.00
N THR A 62 -3.84 -14.43 5.18
CA THR A 62 -2.73 -13.48 5.27
C THR A 62 -2.35 -12.94 3.89
N ARG A 63 -1.98 -11.67 3.82
CA ARG A 63 -1.49 -11.04 2.59
C ARG A 63 -0.21 -11.74 2.13
N LYS A 64 -0.19 -12.19 0.87
CA LYS A 64 0.97 -12.78 0.20
C LYS A 64 1.70 -11.73 -0.62
N THR A 65 0.95 -10.99 -1.46
CA THR A 65 1.47 -9.91 -2.30
C THR A 65 0.49 -8.74 -2.34
N LEU A 66 1.03 -7.55 -2.58
CA LEU A 66 0.29 -6.35 -2.97
C LEU A 66 1.14 -5.67 -4.03
N GLY A 67 0.61 -5.47 -5.22
CA GLY A 67 1.33 -4.79 -6.28
C GLY A 67 0.41 -4.07 -7.24
N GLY A 68 0.96 -3.13 -7.99
CA GLY A 68 0.14 -2.28 -8.84
C GLY A 68 0.95 -1.27 -9.64
N VAL A 69 0.20 -0.41 -10.33
CA VAL A 69 0.69 0.80 -10.97
C VAL A 69 0.22 1.98 -10.13
N GLY A 70 1.17 2.75 -9.59
CA GLY A 70 0.93 3.89 -8.72
C GLY A 70 0.26 5.11 -9.37
N PRO A 71 -0.05 6.12 -8.54
CA PRO A 71 0.44 6.27 -7.17
C PRO A 71 -0.32 5.43 -6.11
N PHE A 72 0.37 4.76 -5.19
CA PHE A 72 -0.25 4.12 -4.02
C PHE A 72 0.66 4.11 -2.79
N GLY A 73 0.10 3.78 -1.62
CA GLY A 73 0.80 3.87 -0.34
C GLY A 73 1.29 2.52 0.19
N VAL A 74 2.55 2.46 0.64
CA VAL A 74 3.12 1.29 1.33
C VAL A 74 3.80 1.71 2.63
N ARG A 75 3.29 1.24 3.76
CA ARG A 75 3.96 1.40 5.05
C ARG A 75 4.98 0.30 5.26
N LEU A 76 6.23 0.63 5.59
CA LEU A 76 7.30 -0.33 5.91
C LEU A 76 7.86 -0.07 7.31
N LYS A 77 8.11 -1.16 8.05
CA LYS A 77 8.63 -1.19 9.42
C LYS A 77 10.15 -1.36 9.37
N THR A 78 10.81 -1.01 10.46
CA THR A 78 12.26 -1.24 10.64
C THR A 78 12.66 -2.71 10.58
N THR A 79 11.72 -3.64 10.83
CA THR A 79 11.93 -5.08 10.72
C THR A 79 11.82 -5.60 9.28
N ASP A 80 11.33 -4.81 8.33
CA ASP A 80 11.16 -5.22 6.93
C ASP A 80 12.50 -5.28 6.19
N ALA A 81 12.51 -5.84 4.99
CA ALA A 81 13.67 -5.92 4.11
C ALA A 81 13.67 -4.78 3.07
N TYR A 82 13.31 -3.58 3.52
CA TYR A 82 13.27 -2.35 2.71
C TYR A 82 13.33 -1.13 3.66
N PRO A 83 13.81 0.05 3.21
CA PRO A 83 13.79 1.26 4.02
C PRO A 83 12.44 1.52 4.72
N ALA A 84 12.50 1.70 6.05
CA ALA A 84 11.32 1.95 6.86
C ALA A 84 10.71 3.32 6.56
N GLY A 85 9.40 3.46 6.71
CA GLY A 85 8.70 4.71 6.42
C GLY A 85 7.28 4.47 5.94
N TYR A 86 6.65 5.53 5.47
CA TYR A 86 5.45 5.44 4.67
C TYR A 86 5.77 5.98 3.29
N HIS A 87 5.80 5.08 2.31
CA HIS A 87 6.21 5.40 0.95
C HIS A 87 4.96 5.62 0.10
N VAL A 88 4.90 6.76 -0.58
CA VAL A 88 4.01 6.93 -1.74
C VAL A 88 4.83 6.55 -2.96
N VAL A 89 4.40 5.50 -3.65
CA VAL A 89 5.12 4.91 -4.78
C VAL A 89 4.33 5.14 -6.06
N ASP A 90 4.99 5.65 -7.11
CA ASP A 90 4.39 5.92 -8.41
C ASP A 90 5.22 5.24 -9.52
N GLY A 91 4.56 4.43 -10.35
CA GLY A 91 5.20 3.40 -11.17
C GLY A 91 4.79 1.97 -10.77
N ILE A 92 5.60 0.96 -11.10
CA ILE A 92 5.30 -0.44 -10.84
C ILE A 92 6.02 -0.92 -9.59
N HIS A 93 5.25 -1.23 -8.56
CA HIS A 93 5.77 -1.70 -7.27
C HIS A 93 5.05 -2.97 -6.83
N VAL A 94 5.78 -3.90 -6.21
CA VAL A 94 5.23 -5.14 -5.65
C VAL A 94 5.84 -5.36 -4.27
N THR A 95 5.00 -5.31 -3.25
CA THR A 95 5.34 -5.76 -1.90
C THR A 95 4.98 -7.24 -1.74
N THR A 96 5.85 -8.01 -1.12
CA THR A 96 5.61 -9.41 -0.75
C THR A 96 5.81 -9.59 0.74
N TRP A 97 5.06 -10.51 1.35
CA TRP A 97 5.22 -10.90 2.74
C TRP A 97 5.82 -12.30 2.79
N ASP A 98 6.84 -12.54 3.59
CA ASP A 98 7.30 -13.91 3.88
C ASP A 98 6.43 -14.56 4.97
N THR A 99 6.74 -15.81 5.32
CA THR A 99 6.00 -16.59 6.32
C THR A 99 6.13 -16.05 7.74
N ALA A 100 7.15 -15.21 8.02
CA ALA A 100 7.29 -14.49 9.29
C ALA A 100 6.54 -13.14 9.27
N GLY A 101 5.91 -12.79 8.15
CA GLY A 101 5.22 -11.52 7.95
C GLY A 101 6.15 -10.34 7.65
N ARG A 102 7.44 -10.60 7.41
CA ARG A 102 8.39 -9.56 7.01
C ARG A 102 8.17 -9.20 5.54
N ARG A 103 8.15 -7.90 5.26
CA ARG A 103 7.89 -7.38 3.92
C ARG A 103 9.16 -7.20 3.12
N HIS A 104 9.06 -7.46 1.82
CA HIS A 104 10.10 -7.27 0.81
C HIS A 104 9.50 -6.51 -0.37
N MET A 105 10.31 -5.73 -1.08
CA MET A 105 9.89 -5.02 -2.31
C MET A 105 10.70 -5.54 -3.50
N PRO A 106 10.40 -6.75 -4.02
CA PRO A 106 11.16 -7.35 -5.13
C PRO A 106 11.06 -6.59 -6.46
N LEU A 107 10.04 -5.74 -6.62
CA LEU A 107 9.91 -4.86 -7.78
C LEU A 107 9.60 -3.45 -7.30
N ALA A 108 10.45 -2.51 -7.72
CA ALA A 108 10.40 -1.10 -7.37
C ALA A 108 10.86 -0.30 -8.59
N VAL A 109 9.93 0.09 -9.46
CA VAL A 109 10.21 0.83 -10.69
C VAL A 109 9.38 2.09 -10.72
N GLY A 110 10.02 3.25 -10.66
CA GLY A 110 9.37 4.56 -10.67
C GLY A 110 9.87 5.45 -9.54
N SER A 111 9.05 6.43 -9.13
CA SER A 111 9.37 7.33 -8.02
C SER A 111 8.85 6.78 -6.70
N GLU A 112 9.57 7.14 -5.64
CA GLU A 112 9.20 6.81 -4.27
C GLU A 112 9.42 8.03 -3.39
N GLU A 113 8.42 8.37 -2.60
CA GLU A 113 8.49 9.44 -1.62
C GLU A 113 8.27 8.86 -0.22
N ASN A 114 9.27 9.02 0.65
CA ASN A 114 9.11 8.72 2.07
C ASN A 114 8.42 9.89 2.78
N ILE A 115 7.13 9.75 3.08
CA ILE A 115 6.32 10.78 3.73
C ILE A 115 6.85 11.13 5.12
N CYS A 116 7.52 10.20 5.80
CA CYS A 116 8.15 10.49 7.09
C CYS A 116 9.29 11.51 6.96
N GLU A 117 9.99 11.54 5.83
CA GLU A 117 11.05 12.52 5.54
C GLU A 117 10.45 13.84 5.05
N THR A 118 9.40 13.78 4.23
CA THR A 118 8.66 14.97 3.76
C THR A 118 8.06 15.78 4.92
N LEU A 119 7.64 15.10 6.00
CA LEU A 119 7.00 15.71 7.17
C LEU A 119 7.92 15.84 8.40
N ALA A 120 9.23 15.63 8.23
CA ALA A 120 10.22 15.73 9.30
C ALA A 120 10.43 17.16 9.81
#